data_AF-A0A2I1HQD2-F1
#
_entry.id   AF-A0A2I1HQD2-F1
#
_cell.length_a   1.000
_cell.length_b   1.000
_cell.length_c   1.000
_cell.angle_alpha   90.00
_cell.angle_beta   90.00
_cell.angle_gamma   90.00
#
_symmetry.space_group_name_H-M   'P 1'
#
loop_
_entity.id
_entity.type
_entity.pdbx_description
1 polymer ?
#
loop_
_entity_poly.entity_id
_entity_poly.type
_entity_poly.pdbx_seq_one_letter_code
_entity_poly.pdbx_strand_id
1 'polypeptide(L)' 'MLILNYAEGGNLHDYLQKNFINLTWNDKLFILQEISLGLKSIHSKNFIHRDFHSGNVLLSEYWKVGDLGLS' A
#
# COMPACT_ATOMS: atom_id res chain seq x y z
N MET A 1 -2.66 4.95 -21.85
CA MET A 1 -2.99 5.82 -20.71
C MET A 1 -4.00 5.10 -19.85
N LEU A 2 -3.70 4.91 -18.57
CA LEU A 2 -4.64 4.32 -17.60
C LEU A 2 -5.22 5.46 -16.75
N ILE A 3 -6.51 5.41 -16.47
CA ILE A 3 -7.19 6.33 -15.56
C ILE A 3 -7.49 5.54 -14.29
N LEU A 4 -6.93 5.97 -13.16
CA LEU A 4 -7.03 5.31 -11.86
C LEU A 4 -7.56 6.30 -10.82
N ASN A 5 -8.13 5.78 -9.74
CA ASN A 5 -8.53 6.61 -8.60
C ASN A 5 -7.29 7.25 -7.96
N TYR A 6 -7.40 8.54 -7.63
CA TYR A 6 -6.33 9.27 -6.96
C TYR A 6 -6.30 8.93 -5.46
N ALA A 7 -5.13 8.55 -4.96
CA ALA A 7 -4.90 8.26 -3.55
C ALA A 7 -4.40 9.52 -2.83
N GLU A 8 -5.32 10.30 -2.26
CA GLU A 8 -5.02 11.60 -1.64
C GLU A 8 -3.99 11.54 -0.51
N GLY A 9 -3.89 10.40 0.19
CA GLY A 9 -2.94 10.18 1.27
C GLY A 9 -1.51 9.86 0.83
N GLY A 10 -1.25 9.74 -0.48
CA GLY A 10 0.09 9.47 -1.01
C GLY A 10 0.59 8.05 -0.74
N ASN A 11 1.92 7.86 -0.77
CA ASN A 11 2.54 6.55 -0.56
C ASN A 11 2.99 6.32 0.89
N LEU A 12 3.12 5.04 1.27
CA LEU A 12 3.50 4.62 2.62
C LEU A 12 4.92 5.03 2.97
N HIS A 13 5.84 5.08 2.01
CA HIS A 13 7.23 5.50 2.26
C HIS A 13 7.28 6.91 2.86
N ASP A 14 6.68 7.88 2.16
CA ASP A 14 6.65 9.29 2.59
C ASP A 14 5.81 9.48 3.85
N TYR A 15 4.72 8.71 3.97
CA TYR A 15 3.88 8.71 5.17
C TYR A 15 4.66 8.28 6.41
N LEU A 16 5.43 7.19 6.33
CA LEU A 16 6.23 6.71 7.45
C LEU A 16 7.34 7.70 7.80
N GLN A 17 8.04 8.28 6.81
CA GLN A 17 9.06 9.31 7.09
C GLN A 17 8.52 10.47 7.94
N LYS A 18 7.27 10.87 7.71
CA LYS A 18 6.62 11.98 8.43
C LYS A 18 6.01 11.57 9.77
N ASN A 19 5.44 10.36 9.86
CA ASN A 19 4.53 9.99 10.95
C ASN A 19 5.03 8.86 11.86
N PHE A 20 6.15 8.21 11.54
CA PHE A 20 6.55 6.95 12.21
C PHE A 20 6.60 7.02 13.74
N ILE A 21 7.05 8.14 14.29
CA ILE A 21 7.17 8.36 15.75
C ILE A 21 5.79 8.42 16.42
N ASN A 22 4.78 8.93 15.70
CA ASN A 22 3.43 9.13 16.22
C ASN A 22 2.53 7.90 16.05
N LEU A 23 2.96 6.91 15.27
CA LEU A 23 2.18 5.69 15.06
C LEU A 23 2.27 4.77 16.27
N THR A 24 1.10 4.43 16.81
CA THR A 24 1.00 3.38 17.82
C THR A 24 1.28 2.01 17.20
N TRP A 25 1.53 1.01 18.05
CA TRP A 25 1.64 -0.38 17.58
C TRP A 25 0.37 -0.88 16.89
N ASN A 26 -0.81 -0.44 17.37
CA ASN A 26 -2.08 -0.82 16.76
C ASN A 26 -2.22 -0.22 15.36
N ASP A 27 -1.80 1.03 15.14
CA ASP A 27 -1.80 1.65 13.81
C ASP A 27 -0.89 0.85 12.86
N LYS A 28 0.31 0.49 13.32
CA LYS A 28 1.26 -0.32 12.53
C LYS A 28 0.66 -1.68 12.15
N LEU A 29 -0.02 -2.34 13.08
CA LEU A 29 -0.71 -3.61 12.82
C LEU A 29 -1.85 -3.45 11.81
N PHE A 30 -2.62 -2.37 11.90
CA PHE A 30 -3.69 -2.08 10.94
C PHE A 30 -3.13 -1.86 9.52
N ILE A 31 -2.06 -1.07 9.39
CA ILE A 31 -1.35 -0.88 8.11
C ILE A 31 -0.90 -2.22 7.52
N LEU A 32 -0.25 -3.06 8.34
CA LEU A 32 0.23 -4.39 7.91
C LEU A 32 -0.91 -5.33 7.50
N GLN A 33 -2.05 -5.27 8.19
CA GLN A 33 -3.24 -6.05 7.85
C GLN A 33 -3.76 -5.68 6.46
N GLU A 34 -3.92 -4.39 6.19
CA GLU A 34 -4.41 -3.91 4.89
C GLU A 34 -3.47 -4.28 3.73
N ILE A 35 -2.16 -4.12 3.93
CA ILE A 35 -1.13 -4.57 2.96
C ILE A 35 -1.23 -6.08 2.71
N SER A 36 -1.37 -6.86 3.78
CA SER A 36 -1.47 -8.33 3.68
C SER A 36 -2.72 -8.76 2.92
N LEU A 37 -3.85 -8.07 3.14
CA LEU A 37 -5.10 -8.30 2.39
C LEU A 37 -4.94 -7.95 0.91
N GLY A 38 -4.28 -6.84 0.59
CA GLY A 38 -3.97 -6.46 -0.78
C GLY A 38 -3.12 -7.50 -1.51
N LEU A 39 -2.01 -7.92 -0.90
CA LEU A 39 -1.14 -8.98 -1.44
C LEU A 39 -1.88 -10.31 -1.59
N LYS A 40 -2.69 -10.70 -0.60
CA LYS A 40 -3.54 -11.90 -0.68
C LYS A 40 -4.48 -11.84 -1.88
N SER A 41 -5.08 -10.67 -2.15
CA SER A 41 -5.97 -10.49 -3.32
C SER A 41 -5.21 -10.68 -4.64
N ILE A 42 -3.99 -10.13 -4.75
CA ILE A 42 -3.13 -10.31 -5.93
C ILE A 42 -2.77 -11.79 -6.11
N HIS A 43 -2.29 -12.44 -5.06
CA HIS A 43 -1.89 -13.84 -5.09
C HIS A 43 -3.06 -14.79 -5.38
N SER A 44 -4.28 -14.50 -4.89
CA SER A 44 -5.48 -15.29 -5.19
C SER A 44 -5.84 -15.31 -6.68
N LYS A 45 -5.32 -14.36 -7.47
CA LYS A 45 -5.48 -14.29 -8.92
C LYS A 45 -4.31 -14.92 -9.67
N ASN A 46 -3.43 -15.67 -8.99
CA ASN A 46 -2.18 -16.22 -9.52
C ASN A 46 -1.20 -15.16 -10.07
N PHE A 47 -1.29 -13.92 -9.59
CA PHE A 47 -0.33 -12.87 -9.91
C PHE A 47 0.73 -12.75 -8.81
N ILE A 48 1.94 -12.36 -9.22
CA ILE A 48 3.02 -11.95 -8.32
C ILE A 48 3.25 -10.47 -8.59
N HIS A 49 3.33 -9.65 -7.55
CA HIS A 49 3.49 -8.20 -7.69
C HIS A 49 4.82 -7.78 -8.34
N ARG A 50 5.91 -8.49 -8.05
CA ARG A 50 7.28 -8.33 -8.58
C ARG A 50 8.03 -7.05 -8.19
N ASP A 51 7.32 -5.95 -7.94
CA ASP A 51 7.91 -4.68 -7.47
C ASP A 51 7.22 -4.18 -6.18
N PHE A 52 7.13 -5.06 -5.18
CA PHE A 52 6.46 -4.72 -3.93
C PHE A 52 7.41 -3.97 -2.98
N HIS A 53 7.14 -2.69 -2.76
CA HIS A 53 7.82 -1.85 -1.76
C HIS A 53 6.89 -0.76 -1.22
N SER A 54 7.30 -0.04 -0.17
CA SER A 54 6.47 0.98 0.50
C SER A 54 6.08 2.17 -0.39
N GLY A 55 6.79 2.40 -1.49
CA GLY A 55 6.42 3.43 -2.48
C GLY A 55 5.19 3.04 -3.30
N ASN A 56 4.94 1.74 -3.47
CA ASN A 56 3.80 1.20 -4.21
C ASN A 56 2.61 0.87 -3.31
N VAL A 57 2.66 1.23 -2.02
CA VAL A 57 1.52 1.13 -1.11
C VAL A 57 0.93 2.53 -0.93
N LEU A 58 -0.32 2.71 -1.33
CA LEU A 58 -0.98 4.01 -1.42
C LEU A 58 -2.12 4.15 -0.41
N LEU A 59 -2.25 5.34 0.19
CA LEU A 59 -3.33 5.68 1.13
C LEU A 59 -4.47 6.39 0.40
N SER A 60 -5.59 5.69 0.27
CA SER A 60 -6.88 6.26 -0.11
C SER A 60 -7.75 6.31 1.16
N GLU A 61 -8.92 5.68 1.17
CA GLU A 61 -9.68 5.41 2.39
C GLU A 61 -8.96 4.38 3.30
N TYR A 62 -8.26 3.43 2.67
CA TYR A 62 -7.44 2.39 3.30
C TYR A 62 -6.11 2.24 2.54
N TRP A 63 -5.15 1.53 3.13
CA TRP A 63 -3.89 1.21 2.49
C TRP A 63 -4.09 0.17 1.38
N LYS A 64 -3.67 0.51 0.17
CA LYS A 64 -3.84 -0.33 -1.02
C LYS A 64 -2.51 -0.60 -1.67
N VAL A 65 -2.32 -1.84 -2.10
CA VAL A 65 -1.16 -2.24 -2.90
C VAL A 65 -1.42 -1.85 -4.35
N GLY A 66 -0.64 -0.90 -4.86
CA GLY A 66 -0.71 -0.34 -6.21
C GLY A 66 0.44 -0.81 -7.11
N ASP A 67 0.52 -0.25 -8.32
CA ASP A 67 1.54 -0.56 -9.33
C ASP A 67 1.78 -2.08 -9.57
N LEU A 68 0.85 -2.71 -10.29
CA LEU A 68 0.90 -4.13 -10.62
C LEU A 68 1.69 -4.41 -11.90
N GLY A 69 2.95 -3.95 -11.96
CA GLY A 69 3.88 -4.23 -13.05
C GLY A 69 3.90 -3.19 -14.18
N LEU A 70 3.71 -1.92 -13.85
CA LEU A 70 3.91 -0.79 -14.76
C LEU A 70 5.23 -0.03 -14.50
N SER A 71 6.01 -0.53 -13.55
CA SER A 71 7.34 -0.08 -13.12
C SER A 71 8.44 -0.42 -14.12
#